data_AF-A0AAN9TEN9-F1
#
_entry.id   AF-A0AAN9TEN9-F1
#
_cell.length_a   1.000
_cell.length_b   1.000
_cell.length_c   1.000
_cell.angle_alpha   90.00
_cell.angle_beta   90.00
_cell.angle_gamma   90.00
#
_symmetry.space_group_name_H-M   'P 1'
#
loop_
_entity.id
_entity.type
_entity.pdbx_description
1 polymer ?
#
loop_
_entity_poly.entity_id
_entity_poly.type
_entity_poly.pdbx_seq_one_letter_code
_entity_poly.pdbx_strand_id
1 'polypeptide(L)'
;MDFHPNLPADSRILEFADYIYDTYVAGIFPPTMWAAYDAESIRTTNACEAFHSRINQMFYHAHPHIFSLVDVLMEIQNLSYLKMQNPPKVNVHPRQKVIADEMKKLDEGVINRYAFVKALAQKF
;
A
#
# COMPACT_ATOMS: atom_id res chain seq x y z
N MET A 1 -7.36 -24.79 -9.84
CA MET A 1 -6.77 -23.59 -10.46
C MET A 1 -5.54 -24.10 -11.17
N ASP A 2 -5.61 -24.27 -12.48
CA ASP A 2 -4.54 -24.91 -13.25
C ASP A 2 -3.75 -23.83 -13.99
N PHE A 3 -2.73 -23.29 -13.33
CA PHE A 3 -1.75 -22.43 -13.96
C PHE A 3 -0.47 -23.23 -14.27
N HIS A 4 -0.37 -23.62 -15.54
CA HIS A 4 0.84 -23.89 -16.33
C HIS A 4 1.54 -25.27 -16.22
N PRO A 5 1.71 -26.00 -17.34
CA PRO A 5 2.35 -27.33 -17.39
C PRO A 5 3.89 -27.33 -17.25
N ASN A 6 4.52 -26.18 -17.01
CA ASN A 6 5.98 -26.05 -16.88
C ASN A 6 6.35 -25.38 -15.54
N LEU A 7 5.96 -25.98 -14.41
CA LEU A 7 6.55 -25.56 -13.13
C LEU A 7 8.05 -25.87 -13.16
N PRO A 8 8.92 -24.94 -12.73
CA PRO A 8 10.33 -25.27 -12.57
C PRO A 8 10.46 -26.39 -11.53
N ALA A 9 11.24 -27.43 -11.84
CA ALA A 9 11.48 -28.58 -10.96
C ALA A 9 12.47 -28.23 -9.83
N ASP A 10 12.27 -27.10 -9.16
CA ASP A 10 13.07 -26.65 -8.02
C ASP A 10 12.20 -26.70 -6.76
N SER A 11 12.58 -27.54 -5.80
CA SER A 11 11.86 -27.73 -4.55
C SER A 11 11.74 -26.44 -3.74
N ARG A 12 12.67 -25.50 -3.89
CA ARG A 12 12.64 -24.20 -3.19
C ARG A 12 11.50 -23.32 -3.68
N ILE A 13 11.11 -23.44 -4.95
CA ILE A 13 10.00 -22.68 -5.52
C ILE A 13 8.67 -23.21 -4.99
N LEU A 14 8.56 -24.54 -4.88
CA LEU A 14 7.39 -25.18 -4.26
C LEU A 14 7.29 -24.81 -2.79
N GLU A 15 8.38 -24.94 -2.02
CA GLU A 15 8.40 -24.58 -0.59
C GLU A 15 8.04 -23.10 -0.37
N PHE A 16 8.55 -22.20 -1.20
CA PHE A 16 8.17 -20.79 -1.14
C PHE A 16 6.70 -20.56 -1.47
N ALA A 17 6.18 -21.21 -2.52
CA ALA A 17 4.77 -21.08 -2.91
C ALA A 17 3.83 -21.63 -1.83
N ASP A 18 4.17 -22.78 -1.24
CA ASP A 18 3.44 -23.40 -0.14
C ASP A 18 3.46 -22.50 1.09
N TYR A 19 4.62 -21.95 1.47
CA TYR A 19 4.71 -20.97 2.56
C TYR A 19 3.79 -19.76 2.33
N ILE A 20 3.79 -19.20 1.12
CA ILE A 20 2.91 -18.06 0.80
C ILE A 20 1.45 -18.47 0.89
N TYR A 21 1.08 -19.64 0.39
CA TYR A 21 -0.28 -20.14 0.47
C TYR A 21 -0.71 -20.36 1.92
N ASP A 22 0.05 -21.14 2.67
CA ASP A 22 -0.22 -21.53 4.05
C ASP A 22 -0.19 -20.36 5.02
N THR A 23 0.55 -19.30 4.71
CA THR A 23 0.67 -18.12 5.57
C THR A 23 -0.30 -17.00 5.19
N TYR A 24 -0.38 -16.67 3.89
CA TYR A 24 -1.02 -15.46 3.39
C TYR A 24 -2.33 -15.70 2.62
N VAL A 25 -2.62 -16.93 2.19
CA VAL A 25 -3.86 -17.27 1.48
C VAL A 25 -4.83 -18.01 2.39
N ALA A 26 -4.37 -19.11 2.99
CA ALA A 26 -5.16 -19.97 3.89
C ALA A 26 -4.82 -19.77 5.38
N GLY A 27 -3.75 -19.01 5.67
CA GLY A 27 -3.18 -18.89 7.01
C GLY A 27 -3.68 -17.74 7.87
N ILE A 28 -2.83 -17.37 8.82
CA ILE A 28 -3.09 -16.34 9.85
C ILE A 28 -3.11 -14.92 9.29
N PHE A 29 -2.57 -14.70 8.08
CA PHE A 29 -2.57 -13.41 7.40
C PHE A 29 -3.41 -13.48 6.11
N PRO A 30 -4.73 -13.73 6.20
CA PRO A 30 -5.56 -13.98 5.03
C PRO A 30 -5.62 -12.77 4.09
N PRO A 31 -6.04 -12.95 2.82
CA PRO A 31 -6.09 -11.87 1.83
C PRO A 31 -6.89 -10.65 2.28
N THR A 32 -7.90 -10.80 3.12
CA THR A 32 -8.65 -9.67 3.68
C THR A 32 -7.79 -8.70 4.51
N MET A 33 -6.63 -9.14 5.00
CA MET A 33 -5.70 -8.30 5.77
C MET A 33 -4.75 -7.48 4.89
N TRP A 34 -4.31 -8.03 3.75
CA TRP A 34 -3.26 -7.42 2.91
C TRP A 34 -3.71 -7.07 1.49
N ALA A 35 -4.81 -7.64 1.01
CA ALA A 35 -5.41 -7.34 -0.28
C ALA A 35 -6.67 -6.50 -0.08
N ALA A 36 -6.60 -5.25 -0.52
CA ALA A 36 -7.78 -4.39 -0.60
C ALA A 36 -8.35 -4.36 -2.03
N TYR A 37 -9.67 -4.22 -2.14
CA TYR A 37 -10.37 -3.90 -3.39
C TYR A 37 -10.81 -2.44 -3.33
N ASP A 38 -9.83 -1.55 -3.50
CA ASP A 38 -10.00 -0.11 -3.59
C ASP A 38 -9.16 0.44 -4.76
N ALA A 39 -9.45 1.67 -5.15
CA ALA A 39 -8.66 2.39 -6.14
C ALA A 39 -7.59 3.28 -5.49
N GLU A 40 -7.40 3.21 -4.16
CA GLU A 40 -6.48 4.09 -3.47
C GLU A 40 -5.03 3.71 -3.76
N SER A 41 -4.20 4.72 -4.01
CA SER A 41 -2.76 4.50 -4.17
C SER A 41 -2.03 4.42 -2.83
N ILE A 42 -2.71 4.71 -1.72
CA ILE A 42 -2.13 4.70 -0.37
C ILE A 42 -2.21 3.28 0.18
N ARG A 43 -1.33 2.42 -0.31
CA ARG A 43 -1.25 1.01 0.14
C ARG A 43 0.12 0.62 0.68
N THR A 44 0.91 1.59 1.11
CA THR A 44 2.31 1.39 1.51
C THR A 44 2.62 2.07 2.84
N THR A 45 3.65 1.59 3.51
CA THR A 45 4.28 2.20 4.69
C THR A 45 4.97 3.52 4.37
N ASN A 46 4.97 3.99 3.12
CA ASN A 46 5.64 5.22 2.65
C ASN A 46 5.30 6.44 3.51
N ALA A 47 4.05 6.59 3.95
CA ALA A 47 3.66 7.71 4.80
C ALA A 47 4.30 7.61 6.19
N CYS A 48 4.30 6.43 6.80
CA CYS A 48 4.94 6.17 8.09
C CYS A 48 6.47 6.29 7.99
N GLU A 49 7.07 5.76 6.92
CA GLU A 49 8.50 5.86 6.63
C GLU A 49 8.93 7.31 6.42
N ALA A 50 8.17 8.09 5.64
CA ALA A 50 8.44 9.50 5.44
C ALA A 50 8.31 10.30 6.75
N PHE A 51 7.31 9.97 7.57
CA PHE A 51 7.14 10.57 8.89
C PHE A 51 8.32 10.27 9.82
N HIS A 52 8.71 8.99 9.97
CA HIS A 52 9.86 8.58 10.78
C HIS A 52 11.17 9.17 10.25
N SER A 53 11.36 9.20 8.93
CA SER A 53 12.53 9.82 8.29
C SER A 53 12.63 11.30 8.66
N ARG A 54 11.52 12.03 8.57
CA ARG A 54 11.45 13.44 8.95
C ARG A 54 11.74 13.66 10.44
N ILE A 55 11.14 12.85 11.32
CA ILE A 55 11.42 12.90 12.76
C ILE A 55 12.91 12.67 13.03
N ASN A 56 13.49 11.64 12.43
CA ASN A 56 14.90 11.31 12.62
C ASN A 56 15.82 12.44 12.16
N GLN A 57 15.48 13.15 11.08
CA GLN A 57 16.22 14.32 10.61
C GLN A 57 16.16 15.53 11.57
N MET A 58 15.13 15.61 12.43
CA MET A 58 15.02 16.68 13.42
C MET A 58 15.87 16.43 14.68
N PHE A 59 16.40 15.22 14.85
CA PHE A 59 17.30 14.89 15.95
C PHE A 59 18.76 14.85 15.49
N TYR A 60 19.60 15.65 16.13
CA TYR A 60 21.04 15.70 15.85
C TYR A 60 21.86 14.69 16.67
N HIS A 61 21.22 13.94 17.57
CA HIS A 61 21.85 12.98 18.48
C HIS A 61 20.97 11.72 18.61
N ALA A 62 21.60 10.55 18.77
CA ALA A 62 20.88 9.29 18.95
C ALA A 62 20.05 9.24 20.25
N HIS A 63 20.43 10.02 21.26
CA HIS A 63 19.75 10.12 22.56
C HIS A 63 19.50 11.59 22.92
N PRO A 64 18.49 12.24 22.31
CA PRO A 64 18.16 13.63 22.60
C PRO A 64 17.62 13.78 24.02
N HIS A 65 17.85 14.96 24.62
CA HIS A 65 17.25 15.29 25.91
C HIS A 65 15.72 15.35 25.81
N ILE A 66 15.00 15.00 26.87
CA ILE A 66 13.52 14.94 26.87
C ILE A 66 12.89 16.27 26.44
N PHE A 67 13.44 17.41 26.84
CA PHE A 67 12.98 18.74 26.39
C PHE A 67 13.14 18.92 24.88
N SER A 68 14.24 18.46 24.28
CA SER A 68 14.45 18.52 22.83
C SER A 68 13.46 17.63 22.07
N LEU A 69 13.08 16.48 22.65
CA LEU A 69 12.01 15.64 22.11
C LEU A 69 10.66 16.39 22.14
N VAL A 70 10.33 17.05 23.25
CA VAL A 70 9.10 17.84 23.37
C VAL A 70 9.06 18.97 22.33
N ASP A 71 10.16 19.70 22.14
CA ASP A 71 10.25 20.78 21.16
C ASP A 71 9.99 20.30 19.73
N VAL A 72 10.61 19.18 19.33
CA VAL A 72 10.41 18.55 18.01
C VAL A 72 8.96 18.11 17.82
N LEU A 73 8.34 17.50 18.83
CA LEU A 73 6.94 17.06 18.74
C LEU A 73 5.98 18.26 18.61
N MET A 74 6.23 19.34 19.35
CA MET A 74 5.46 20.58 19.24
C MET A 74 5.59 21.21 17.85
N GLU A 75 6.79 21.22 17.27
CA GLU A 75 7.01 21.70 15.90
C GLU A 75 6.26 20.86 14.87
N ILE A 76 6.31 19.53 14.98
CA ILE A 76 5.57 18.62 14.10
C ILE A 76 4.06 18.87 14.21
N GLN A 77 3.55 19.05 15.43
CA GLN A 77 2.15 19.36 15.68
C GLN A 77 1.75 20.68 15.01
N ASN A 78 2.54 21.75 15.20
CA ASN A 78 2.30 23.05 14.57
C ASN A 78 2.27 22.96 13.03
N LEU A 79 3.25 22.28 12.44
CA LEU A 79 3.33 22.09 10.99
C LEU A 79 2.16 21.26 10.45
N SER A 80 1.68 20.30 11.24
CA SER A 80 0.50 19.50 10.89
C SER A 80 -0.76 20.36 10.90
N TYR A 81 -0.97 21.18 11.94
CA TYR A 81 -2.11 22.10 12.00
C TYR A 81 -2.12 23.11 10.85
N LEU A 82 -0.96 23.70 10.51
CA LEU A 82 -0.85 24.64 9.39
C LEU A 82 -1.26 23.99 8.05
N LYS A 83 -0.85 22.74 7.82
CA LYS A 83 -1.25 21.97 6.64
C LYS A 83 -2.74 21.61 6.65
N MET A 84 -3.31 21.31 7.81
CA MET A 84 -4.74 21.02 7.94
C MET A 84 -5.62 22.25 7.68
N GLN A 85 -5.15 23.44 8.09
CA GLN A 85 -5.85 24.70 7.81
C GLN A 85 -5.78 25.09 6.33
N ASN A 86 -4.71 24.70 5.64
CA ASN A 86 -4.51 24.96 4.21
C ASN A 86 -4.33 23.64 3.46
N PRO A 87 -5.41 22.83 3.35
CA PRO A 87 -5.29 21.52 2.74
C PRO A 87 -4.86 21.68 1.28
N PRO A 88 -3.85 20.93 0.81
CA PRO A 88 -3.49 20.94 -0.59
C PRO A 88 -4.68 20.45 -1.42
N LYS A 89 -4.82 20.97 -2.65
CA LYS A 89 -5.81 20.45 -3.59
C LYS A 89 -5.53 18.96 -3.79
N VAL A 90 -6.52 18.12 -3.47
CA VAL A 90 -6.45 16.68 -3.70
C VAL A 90 -6.47 16.44 -5.19
N ASN A 91 -5.30 16.18 -5.78
CA ASN A 91 -5.20 15.70 -7.14
C ASN A 91 -5.28 14.17 -7.09
N VAL A 92 -6.47 13.65 -7.39
CA VAL A 92 -6.66 12.21 -7.59
C VAL A 92 -5.70 11.79 -8.70
N HIS A 93 -4.78 10.88 -8.38
CA HIS A 93 -3.81 10.42 -9.36
C HIS A 93 -4.57 9.77 -10.52
N PRO A 94 -4.25 10.06 -11.80
CA PRO A 94 -5.00 9.52 -12.96
C PRO A 94 -5.18 7.99 -12.91
N ARG A 95 -4.19 7.30 -12.35
CA ARG A 95 -4.21 5.86 -12.04
C ARG A 95 -5.41 5.43 -11.18
N GLN A 96 -5.67 6.14 -10.08
CA GLN A 96 -6.78 5.80 -9.18
C GLN A 96 -8.12 5.91 -9.91
N LYS A 97 -8.27 6.96 -10.74
CA LYS A 97 -9.48 7.13 -11.54
C LYS A 97 -9.71 5.96 -12.51
N VAL A 98 -8.66 5.53 -13.22
CA VAL A 98 -8.75 4.39 -14.14
C VAL A 98 -9.12 3.10 -13.40
N ILE A 99 -8.53 2.84 -12.23
CA ILE A 99 -8.85 1.66 -11.44
C ILE A 99 -10.32 1.71 -10.98
N ALA A 100 -10.77 2.86 -10.44
CA ALA A 100 -12.14 3.04 -9.99
C ALA A 100 -13.16 2.84 -11.13
N ASP A 101 -12.86 3.36 -12.32
CA ASP A 101 -13.73 3.21 -13.50
C ASP A 101 -13.86 1.73 -13.93
N GLU A 102 -12.76 0.97 -13.93
CA GLU A 102 -12.80 -0.47 -14.25
C GLU A 102 -13.45 -1.31 -13.14
N MET A 103 -13.26 -0.95 -11.87
CA MET A 103 -13.93 -1.59 -10.73
C MET A 103 -15.45 -1.44 -10.85
N LYS A 104 -15.93 -0.22 -11.16
CA LYS A 104 -17.35 0.04 -11.36
C LYS A 104 -17.96 -0.85 -12.44
N LYS A 105 -17.28 -1.02 -13.58
CA LYS A 105 -17.75 -1.90 -14.66
C LYS A 105 -17.82 -3.37 -14.22
N LEU A 106 -16.89 -3.81 -13.37
CA LEU A 106 -16.90 -5.18 -12.84
C LEU A 106 -18.07 -5.37 -11.87
N ASP A 107 -18.28 -4.41 -10.96
CA ASP A 107 -19.34 -4.45 -9.96
C ASP A 107 -20.74 -4.40 -10.61
N GLU A 108 -20.89 -3.66 -11.71
CA GLU A 108 -22.11 -3.61 -12.53
C GLU A 108 -22.28 -4.84 -13.45
N GLY A 109 -21.30 -5.75 -13.50
CA GLY A 109 -21.32 -6.95 -14.34
C GLY A 109 -21.13 -6.68 -15.83
N VAL A 110 -20.72 -5.47 -16.22
CA VAL A 110 -20.44 -5.08 -17.61
C VAL A 110 -19.22 -5.81 -18.15
N ILE A 111 -18.23 -6.06 -17.29
CA ILE A 111 -17.04 -6.83 -17.60
C ILE A 111 -16.90 -8.01 -16.63
N ASN A 112 -16.25 -9.09 -17.09
CA ASN A 112 -15.90 -10.20 -16.22
C ASN A 112 -14.52 -10.00 -15.57
N ARG A 113 -14.20 -10.83 -14.58
CA ARG A 113 -12.94 -10.77 -13.82
C ARG A 113 -11.69 -10.87 -14.72
N TYR A 114 -11.74 -11.68 -15.78
CA TYR A 114 -10.61 -11.81 -16.70
C TYR A 114 -10.38 -10.52 -17.49
N ALA A 115 -11.44 -9.90 -18.01
CA ALA A 115 -11.37 -8.62 -18.71
C ALA A 115 -10.87 -7.50 -17.79
N PHE A 116 -11.32 -7.46 -16.53
CA PHE A 116 -10.85 -6.54 -15.51
C PHE A 116 -9.34 -6.68 -15.26
N VAL A 117 -8.86 -7.89 -14.95
CA VAL A 117 -7.43 -8.15 -14.69
C VAL A 117 -6.58 -7.79 -15.91
N LYS A 118 -7.03 -8.17 -17.12
CA LYS A 118 -6.32 -7.84 -18.37
C LYS A 118 -6.25 -6.33 -18.61
N ALA A 119 -7.33 -5.60 -18.37
CA ALA A 119 -7.38 -4.15 -18.56
C ALA A 119 -6.41 -3.41 -17.62
N LEU A 120 -6.26 -3.89 -16.37
CA LEU A 120 -5.29 -3.33 -15.43
C LEU A 120 -3.85 -3.73 -15.78
N ALA A 121 -3.61 -5.01 -16.11
CA ALA A 121 -2.27 -5.51 -16.43
C ALA A 121 -1.68 -4.94 -17.73
N GLN A 122 -2.51 -4.42 -18.65
CA GLN A 122 -2.02 -3.74 -19.85
C GLN A 122 -1.67 -2.27 -19.62
N LYS A 123 -2.15 -1.70 -18.50
CA LYS A 123 -1.95 -0.29 -18.17
C LYS A 123 -0.83 -0.06 -17.15
N PHE A 124 -0.27 -1.14 -16.57
CA PHE A 124 0.76 -1.14 -15.53
C PHE A 124 1.75 -2.28 -15.75
#